data_AF-A0AAD3HJD9-F1
#
_entry.id   AF-A0AAD3HJD9-F1
#
_cell.length_a   1.000
_cell.length_b   1.000
_cell.length_c   1.000
_cell.angle_alpha   90.00
_cell.angle_beta   90.00
_cell.angle_gamma   90.00
#
_symmetry.space_group_name_H-M   'P 1'
#
loop_
_entity.id
_entity.type
_entity.pdbx_description
1 polymer ?
#
loop_
_entity_poly.entity_id
_entity_poly.type
_entity_poly.pdbx_seq_one_letter_code
_entity_poly.pdbx_strand_id
1 'polypeptide(L)'
;MLVDEVQEVVLKYHGNIGRYFRNGFNVIEVLLMVMLAACGGLKVVIWKLPQDQTYMEDLMMIEDLLYNTASILVWARLLQFLTPLYDNIGVILMLVRQMIWEVLKFALPGLVLMLGVAFAFYSIFRNRYTSGLTFPVAIVKLFQAFQGDSVYDQNMFEPVELYRVYVRQCPVRAVHTGGVGRDG
;
A
#
# COMPACT_ATOMS: atom_id res chain seq x y z
N MET A 1 -19.93 8.27 21.37
CA MET A 1 -19.22 7.20 20.64
C MET A 1 -18.48 6.25 21.60
N LEU A 2 -17.35 6.64 22.22
CA LEU A 2 -16.63 5.71 23.11
C LEU A 2 -17.47 5.22 24.30
N VAL A 3 -18.26 6.13 24.90
CA VAL A 3 -19.17 5.79 26.00
C VAL A 3 -20.29 4.86 25.53
N ASP A 4 -20.83 5.08 24.33
CA ASP A 4 -21.93 4.27 23.77
C ASP A 4 -21.45 2.83 23.48
N GLU A 5 -20.22 2.67 22.97
CA GLU A 5 -19.62 1.36 22.71
C GLU A 5 -19.32 0.60 24.00
N VAL A 6 -18.79 1.28 25.02
CA VAL A 6 -18.57 0.66 26.34
C VAL A 6 -19.90 0.20 26.93
N GLN A 7 -20.97 0.99 26.77
CA GLN A 7 -22.31 0.59 27.18
C GLN A 7 -22.84 -0.59 26.37
N GLU A 8 -22.62 -0.64 25.06
CA GLU A 8 -23.04 -1.77 24.23
C GLU A 8 -22.33 -3.07 24.65
N VAL A 9 -21.01 -3.03 24.88
CA VAL A 9 -20.24 -4.20 25.35
C VAL A 9 -20.77 -4.69 26.70
N VAL A 10 -21.06 -3.78 27.63
CA VAL A 10 -21.53 -4.13 28.97
C VAL A 10 -22.97 -4.66 28.93
N LEU A 11 -23.89 -3.98 28.25
CA LEU A 11 -25.32 -4.29 28.29
C LEU A 11 -25.74 -5.39 27.31
N LYS A 12 -25.25 -5.35 26.06
CA LYS A 12 -25.69 -6.27 25.00
C LYS A 12 -24.87 -7.55 24.99
N TYR A 13 -23.55 -7.44 25.20
CA TYR A 13 -22.65 -8.58 25.18
C TYR A 13 -22.35 -9.16 26.57
N HIS A 14 -22.97 -8.62 27.63
CA HIS A 14 -22.76 -9.06 29.03
C HIS A 14 -21.28 -9.08 29.43
N GLY A 15 -20.48 -8.15 28.89
CA GLY A 15 -19.03 -8.09 29.13
C GLY A 15 -18.22 -9.13 28.35
N ASN A 16 -18.82 -9.93 27.45
CA ASN A 16 -18.08 -10.89 26.64
C ASN A 16 -17.44 -10.23 25.41
N ILE A 17 -16.22 -9.73 25.60
CA ILE A 17 -15.40 -9.06 24.59
C ILE A 17 -15.17 -9.94 23.34
N GLY A 18 -15.08 -11.25 23.50
CA GLY A 18 -14.86 -12.18 22.38
C GLY A 18 -16.03 -12.23 21.39
N ARG A 19 -17.27 -12.07 21.86
CA ARG A 19 -18.45 -12.00 20.99
C ARG A 19 -18.54 -10.66 20.26
N TYR A 20 -18.12 -9.58 20.91
CA TYR A 20 -18.10 -8.24 20.32
C TYR A 20 -17.16 -8.17 19.11
N PHE A 21 -15.95 -8.73 19.21
CA PHE A 21 -14.99 -8.73 18.10
C PHE A 21 -15.31 -9.69 16.95
N ARG A 22 -16.38 -10.50 17.06
CA ARG A 22 -16.81 -11.36 15.96
C ARG A 22 -17.43 -10.56 14.80
N ASN A 23 -17.92 -9.35 15.07
CA ASN A 23 -18.40 -8.44 14.05
C ASN A 23 -17.25 -7.59 13.50
N GLY A 24 -16.98 -7.67 12.20
CA GLY A 24 -15.90 -6.90 11.56
C GLY A 24 -16.07 -5.39 11.68
N PHE A 25 -17.31 -4.93 11.74
CA PHE A 25 -17.64 -3.52 11.95
C PHE A 25 -17.25 -3.01 13.34
N ASN A 26 -17.43 -3.84 14.38
CA ASN A 26 -17.02 -3.51 15.74
C ASN A 26 -15.48 -3.44 15.86
N VAL A 27 -14.76 -4.28 15.12
CA VAL A 27 -13.29 -4.23 15.05
C VAL A 27 -12.82 -2.91 14.44
N ILE A 28 -13.42 -2.50 13.31
CA ILE A 28 -13.11 -1.21 12.64
C ILE A 28 -13.38 -0.04 13.58
N GLU A 29 -14.49 -0.10 14.33
CA GLU A 29 -14.87 0.95 15.28
C GLU A 29 -13.87 1.09 16.43
N VAL A 30 -13.46 -0.02 17.04
CA VAL A 30 -12.41 0.01 18.08
C VAL A 30 -11.09 0.54 17.53
N LEU A 31 -10.70 0.12 16.34
CA LEU A 31 -9.46 0.57 15.71
C LEU A 31 -9.50 2.08 15.41
N LEU A 32 -10.64 2.58 14.91
CA LEU A 32 -10.88 4.00 14.70
C LEU A 32 -10.79 4.78 16.02
N MET A 33 -11.42 4.28 17.10
CA MET A 33 -11.33 4.93 18.41
C MET A 33 -9.90 5.01 18.94
N VAL A 34 -9.13 3.92 18.81
CA VAL A 34 -7.72 3.89 19.22
C VAL A 34 -6.89 4.88 18.40
N MET A 35 -7.08 4.93 17.08
CA MET A 35 -6.36 5.87 16.21
C MET A 35 -6.70 7.33 16.53
N LEU A 36 -7.98 7.65 16.76
CA LEU A 36 -8.40 9.00 17.13
C LEU A 36 -7.88 9.40 18.52
N ALA A 37 -7.88 8.48 19.49
CA ALA A 37 -7.30 8.73 20.81
C ALA A 37 -5.79 8.96 20.72
N ALA A 38 -5.08 8.17 19.90
CA ALA A 38 -3.65 8.35 19.65
C ALA A 38 -3.34 9.69 18.99
N CYS A 39 -4.12 10.08 17.97
CA CYS A 39 -4.00 11.37 17.30
C CYS A 39 -4.26 12.55 18.26
N GLY A 40 -5.34 12.47 19.06
CA GLY A 40 -5.62 13.46 20.10
C GLY A 40 -4.51 13.56 21.15
N GLY A 41 -3.94 12.43 21.54
CA GLY A 41 -2.78 12.37 22.44
C GLY A 41 -1.54 13.04 21.84
N LEU A 42 -1.20 12.70 20.59
CA LEU A 42 -0.09 13.33 19.85
C LEU A 42 -0.25 14.84 19.77
N LYS A 43 -1.45 15.34 19.45
CA LYS A 43 -1.72 16.77 19.38
C LYS A 43 -1.52 17.49 20.72
N VAL A 44 -1.93 16.86 21.83
CA VAL A 44 -1.68 17.40 23.18
C VAL A 44 -0.19 17.42 23.50
N VAL A 45 0.55 16.38 23.11
CA VAL A 45 2.00 16.30 23.29
C VAL A 45 2.71 17.39 22.49
N ILE A 46 2.35 17.56 21.21
CA ILE A 46 2.85 18.62 20.33
C ILE A 46 2.58 20.00 20.91
N TRP A 47 1.38 20.22 21.47
CA TRP A 47 1.03 21.50 22.09
C TRP A 47 1.82 21.79 23.38
N LYS A 48 2.28 20.76 24.09
CA LYS A 48 3.04 20.90 25.34
C LYS A 48 4.56 20.91 25.15
N LEU A 49 5.06 20.41 24.02
CA LEU A 49 6.49 20.42 23.73
C LEU A 49 6.96 21.80 23.24
N PRO A 50 8.16 22.26 23.65
CA PRO A 50 8.76 23.47 23.10
C PRO A 50 9.15 23.25 21.62
N GLN A 51 8.89 24.26 20.78
CA GLN A 51 9.02 24.17 19.31
C GLN A 51 10.45 24.00 18.78
N ASP A 52 11.47 24.08 19.63
CA ASP A 52 12.89 24.01 19.23
C ASP A 52 13.44 22.57 19.07
N GLN A 53 12.60 21.53 19.22
CA GLN A 53 13.06 20.15 19.13
C GLN A 53 13.05 19.59 17.70
N THR A 54 14.14 18.94 17.30
CA THR A 54 14.34 18.33 15.97
C THR A 54 13.29 17.25 15.63
N TYR A 55 12.60 16.67 16.61
CA TYR A 55 11.58 15.62 16.42
C TYR A 55 10.18 16.15 16.10
N MET A 56 9.99 17.47 16.08
CA MET A 56 8.66 18.07 15.88
C MET A 56 8.10 17.76 14.49
N GLU A 57 8.95 17.80 13.46
CA GLU A 57 8.55 17.49 12.08
C GLU A 57 8.09 16.03 11.94
N ASP A 58 8.83 15.08 12.53
CA ASP A 58 8.47 13.66 12.53
C ASP A 58 7.15 13.40 13.28
N LEU A 59 6.94 14.07 14.43
CA LEU A 59 5.70 13.95 15.20
C LEU A 59 4.49 14.47 14.42
N MET A 60 4.62 15.61 13.75
CA MET A 60 3.57 16.17 12.89
C MET A 60 3.26 15.24 11.71
N MET A 61 4.30 14.69 11.06
CA MET A 61 4.11 13.72 9.97
C MET A 61 3.35 12.47 10.43
N ILE A 62 3.65 11.96 11.63
CA ILE A 62 2.96 10.81 12.22
C ILE A 62 1.50 11.16 12.57
N GLU A 63 1.25 12.36 13.12
CA GLU A 63 -0.11 12.86 13.38
C GLU A 63 -0.94 12.88 12.08
N ASP A 64 -0.41 13.48 11.02
CA ASP A 64 -1.09 13.58 9.73
C ASP A 64 -1.35 12.20 9.11
N LEU A 65 -0.40 11.27 9.21
CA LEU A 65 -0.57 9.91 8.72
C LEU A 65 -1.67 9.16 9.49
N LEU A 66 -1.68 9.28 10.82
CA LEU A 66 -2.71 8.67 11.67
C LEU A 66 -4.08 9.26 11.37
N TYR A 67 -4.18 10.58 11.21
CA TYR A 67 -5.44 11.26 10.91
C TYR A 67 -5.98 10.86 9.53
N ASN A 68 -5.11 10.82 8.51
CA ASN A 68 -5.49 10.38 7.16
C ASN A 68 -5.96 8.91 7.16
N THR A 69 -5.27 8.03 7.88
CA THR A 69 -5.66 6.63 8.00
C THR A 69 -6.99 6.48 8.74
N ALA A 70 -7.19 7.24 9.82
CA ALA A 70 -8.45 7.27 10.57
C ALA A 70 -9.62 7.73 9.70
N SER A 71 -9.40 8.70 8.79
CA SER A 71 -10.44 9.19 7.88
C SER A 71 -11.03 8.08 7.01
N ILE A 72 -10.21 7.15 6.51
CA ILE A 72 -10.65 6.00 5.70
C ILE A 72 -11.58 5.10 6.52
N LEU A 73 -11.30 4.92 7.81
CA LEU A 73 -12.13 4.10 8.69
C LEU A 73 -13.45 4.78 9.04
N VAL A 74 -13.48 6.11 9.13
CA VAL A 74 -14.74 6.87 9.25
C VAL A 74 -15.61 6.65 8.02
N TRP A 75 -15.03 6.66 6.81
CA TRP A 75 -15.75 6.32 5.59
C TRP A 75 -16.22 4.86 5.57
N ALA A 76 -15.40 3.93 6.03
CA ALA A 76 -15.82 2.52 6.18
C ALA A 76 -16.99 2.37 7.14
N ARG A 77 -17.05 3.19 8.21
CA ARG A 77 -18.20 3.23 9.13
C ARG A 77 -19.47 3.75 8.45
N LEU A 78 -19.36 4.68 7.51
CA LEU A 78 -20.52 5.18 6.75
C LEU A 78 -21.31 4.03 6.09
N LEU A 79 -20.64 2.94 5.70
CA LEU A 79 -21.29 1.75 5.13
C LEU A 79 -22.29 1.09 6.11
N GLN A 80 -22.04 1.17 7.42
CA GLN A 80 -22.98 0.67 8.43
C GLN A 80 -24.27 1.49 8.45
N PHE A 81 -24.16 2.82 8.29
CA PHE A 81 -25.32 3.72 8.22
C PHE A 81 -26.10 3.56 6.91
N LEU A 82 -25.42 3.22 5.82
CA LEU A 82 -26.05 2.94 4.52
C LEU A 82 -26.85 1.64 4.52
N THR A 83 -26.47 0.66 5.35
CA THR A 83 -27.09 -0.67 5.39
C THR A 83 -28.60 -0.64 5.71
N PRO A 84 -29.08 0.07 6.75
CA PRO A 84 -30.52 0.17 7.02
C PRO A 84 -31.24 1.18 6.12
N LEU A 85 -30.53 2.05 5.40
CA LEU A 85 -31.15 3.10 4.56
C LEU A 85 -31.64 2.55 3.21
N TYR A 86 -31.02 1.47 2.74
CA TYR A 86 -31.32 0.86 1.44
C TYR A 86 -31.42 -0.66 1.56
N ASP A 87 -32.60 -1.21 1.29
CA ASP A 87 -32.91 -2.65 1.48
C ASP A 87 -31.97 -3.60 0.74
N ASN A 88 -31.38 -3.16 -0.38
CA ASN A 88 -30.49 -3.99 -1.20
C ASN A 88 -29.00 -3.89 -0.83
N ILE A 89 -28.58 -2.86 -0.06
CA ILE A 89 -27.17 -2.66 0.25
C ILE A 89 -26.65 -3.75 1.19
N GLY A 90 -27.46 -4.21 2.14
CA GLY A 90 -27.06 -5.29 3.05
C GLY A 90 -26.68 -6.58 2.31
N VAL A 91 -27.42 -6.95 1.27
CA VAL A 91 -27.14 -8.13 0.43
C VAL A 91 -25.86 -7.93 -0.37
N ILE A 92 -25.68 -6.76 -0.98
CA ILE A 92 -24.45 -6.42 -1.73
C ILE A 92 -23.23 -6.50 -0.81
N LEU A 93 -23.32 -5.96 0.41
CA LEU A 93 -22.22 -5.94 1.35
C LEU A 93 -21.85 -7.37 1.84
N MET A 94 -22.85 -8.23 1.99
CA MET A 94 -22.65 -9.65 2.28
C MET A 94 -21.95 -10.38 1.10
N LEU A 95 -22.34 -10.09 -0.14
CA LEU A 95 -21.70 -10.64 -1.34
C LEU A 95 -20.25 -10.15 -1.47
N VAL A 96 -20.01 -8.85 -1.32
CA VAL A 96 -18.66 -8.26 -1.34
C VAL A 96 -17.77 -8.93 -0.30
N ARG A 97 -18.27 -9.14 0.92
CA ARG A 97 -17.53 -9.87 1.95
C ARG A 97 -17.12 -11.27 1.50
N GLN A 98 -18.04 -12.04 0.90
CA GLN A 98 -17.74 -13.39 0.41
C GLN A 98 -16.71 -13.35 -0.73
N MET A 99 -16.87 -12.43 -1.68
CA MET A 99 -15.94 -12.26 -2.78
C MET A 99 -14.53 -11.89 -2.30
N ILE A 100 -14.40 -11.00 -1.32
CA ILE A 100 -13.10 -10.64 -0.73
C ILE A 100 -12.40 -11.88 -0.15
N TRP A 101 -13.12 -12.76 0.55
CA TRP A 101 -12.53 -13.97 1.11
C TRP A 101 -12.09 -14.96 0.03
N GLU A 102 -12.87 -15.11 -1.04
CA GLU A 102 -12.45 -15.96 -2.16
C GLU A 102 -11.24 -15.37 -2.90
N VAL A 103 -11.25 -14.07 -3.18
CA VAL A 103 -10.11 -13.37 -3.79
C VAL A 103 -8.87 -13.48 -2.90
N LEU A 104 -8.99 -13.36 -1.59
CA LEU A 104 -7.87 -13.47 -0.66
C LEU A 104 -7.21 -14.86 -0.72
N LYS A 105 -8.00 -15.93 -0.84
CA LYS A 105 -7.47 -17.30 -1.02
C LYS A 105 -6.61 -17.42 -2.27
N PHE A 106 -6.97 -16.73 -3.35
CA PHE A 106 -6.19 -16.70 -4.60
C PHE A 106 -5.02 -15.71 -4.54
N ALA A 107 -5.17 -14.59 -3.83
CA ALA A 107 -4.12 -13.57 -3.69
C ALA A 107 -2.94 -14.09 -2.86
N LEU A 108 -3.18 -14.96 -1.87
CA LEU A 108 -2.17 -15.47 -0.97
C LEU A 108 -1.03 -16.26 -1.68
N PRO A 109 -1.30 -17.25 -2.54
CA PRO A 109 -0.24 -17.88 -3.35
C PRO A 109 0.40 -16.90 -4.33
N GLY A 110 -0.37 -15.95 -4.88
CA GLY A 110 0.17 -14.88 -5.72
C GLY A 110 1.20 -14.00 -4.98
N LEU A 111 0.94 -13.68 -3.72
CA LEU A 111 1.85 -12.94 -2.85
C LEU A 111 3.15 -13.73 -2.60
N VAL A 112 3.06 -15.04 -2.36
CA VAL A 112 4.25 -15.92 -2.21
C VAL A 112 5.10 -15.90 -3.48
N LEU A 113 4.48 -16.02 -4.66
CA LEU A 113 5.19 -15.94 -5.94
C LEU A 113 5.81 -14.55 -6.14
N MET A 114 5.07 -13.49 -5.85
CA MET A 114 5.57 -12.11 -5.96
C MET A 114 6.77 -11.86 -5.04
N LEU A 115 6.73 -12.35 -3.79
CA LEU A 115 7.87 -12.26 -2.87
C LEU A 115 9.08 -13.04 -3.38
N GLY A 116 8.87 -14.24 -3.94
CA GLY A 116 9.95 -15.04 -4.56
C GLY A 116 10.62 -14.30 -5.72
N VAL A 117 9.81 -13.71 -6.62
CA VAL A 117 10.30 -12.89 -7.74
C VAL A 117 10.98 -11.62 -7.23
N ALA A 118 10.43 -10.94 -6.22
CA ALA A 118 11.03 -9.76 -5.61
C ALA A 118 12.38 -10.07 -4.97
N PHE A 119 12.51 -11.22 -4.31
CA PHE A 119 13.77 -11.66 -3.73
C PHE A 119 14.81 -11.97 -4.81
N ALA A 120 14.42 -12.68 -5.87
CA ALA A 120 15.30 -12.95 -7.00
C ALA A 120 15.76 -11.64 -7.67
N PHE A 121 14.83 -10.74 -7.95
CA PHE A 121 15.11 -9.43 -8.54
C PHE A 121 16.07 -8.61 -7.66
N TYR A 122 15.77 -8.49 -6.36
CA TYR A 122 16.64 -7.82 -5.40
C TYR A 122 18.03 -8.47 -5.36
N SER A 123 18.13 -9.80 -5.35
CA SER A 123 19.42 -10.50 -5.28
C SER A 123 20.33 -10.26 -6.50
N ILE A 124 19.74 -10.16 -7.70
CA ILE A 124 20.47 -9.93 -8.96
C ILE A 124 20.95 -8.48 -9.04
N PHE A 125 20.12 -7.54 -8.59
CA PHE A 125 20.30 -6.12 -8.86
C PHE A 125 20.87 -5.32 -7.68
N ARG A 126 20.89 -5.87 -6.46
CA ARG A 126 21.44 -5.20 -5.26
C ARG A 126 22.88 -4.72 -5.40
N ASN A 127 23.69 -5.40 -6.22
CA ASN A 127 25.11 -5.08 -6.41
C ASN A 127 25.38 -4.29 -7.70
N ARG A 128 24.37 -4.11 -8.55
CA ARG A 128 24.51 -3.49 -9.88
C ARG A 128 23.96 -2.07 -9.93
N TYR A 129 22.97 -1.75 -9.10
CA TYR A 129 22.46 -0.38 -8.99
C TYR A 129 23.17 0.34 -7.86
N THR A 130 23.87 1.42 -8.20
CA THR A 130 24.57 2.30 -7.26
C THR A 130 23.64 3.16 -6.40
N SER A 131 22.32 3.10 -6.63
CA SER A 131 21.32 3.97 -5.99
C SER A 131 20.09 3.19 -5.51
N GLY A 132 19.96 3.01 -4.19
CA GLY A 132 18.66 2.97 -3.51
C GLY A 132 17.71 1.79 -3.74
N LEU A 133 18.08 0.73 -4.47
CA LEU A 133 17.21 -0.45 -4.63
C LEU A 133 17.16 -1.25 -3.32
N THR A 134 16.24 -0.87 -2.43
CA THR A 134 15.92 -1.64 -1.22
C THR A 134 14.88 -2.72 -1.55
N PHE A 135 14.83 -3.77 -0.72
CA PHE A 135 13.86 -4.86 -0.90
C PHE A 135 12.40 -4.38 -0.94
N PRO A 136 11.94 -3.45 -0.07
CA PRO A 136 10.60 -2.88 -0.16
C PRO A 136 10.34 -2.15 -1.48
N VAL A 137 11.32 -1.42 -2.01
CA VAL A 137 11.21 -0.73 -3.31
C VAL A 137 11.06 -1.74 -4.44
N ALA A 138 11.78 -2.87 -4.40
CA ALA A 138 11.63 -3.94 -5.38
C ALA A 138 10.23 -4.57 -5.36
N ILE A 139 9.65 -4.78 -4.16
CA ILE A 139 8.27 -5.27 -4.02
C ILE A 139 7.28 -4.27 -4.62
N VAL A 140 7.41 -2.98 -4.30
CA VAL A 140 6.50 -1.93 -4.81
C VAL A 140 6.56 -1.85 -6.33
N LYS A 141 7.77 -1.85 -6.92
CA LYS A 141 7.93 -1.83 -8.39
C LYS A 141 7.29 -3.05 -9.06
N LEU A 142 7.42 -4.24 -8.46
CA LEU A 142 6.77 -5.46 -8.97
C LEU A 142 5.25 -5.44 -8.81
N PHE A 143 4.77 -4.86 -7.70
CA PHE A 143 3.34 -4.69 -7.47
C PHE A 143 2.71 -3.72 -8.49
N GLN A 144 3.39 -2.61 -8.80
CA GLN A 144 3.00 -1.68 -9.86
C GLN A 144 2.98 -2.37 -11.24
N ALA A 145 4.01 -3.15 -11.56
CA ALA A 145 4.04 -3.94 -12.78
C ALA A 145 2.86 -4.91 -12.90
N PHE A 146 2.43 -5.51 -11.78
CA PHE A 146 1.25 -6.38 -11.75
C PHE A 146 -0.07 -5.64 -11.99
N GLN A 147 -0.15 -4.35 -11.63
CA GLN A 147 -1.30 -3.49 -11.94
C GLN A 147 -1.34 -3.02 -13.41
N GLY A 148 -0.31 -3.36 -14.20
CA GLY A 148 -0.17 -2.92 -15.59
C GLY A 148 0.57 -1.60 -15.74
N ASP A 149 1.09 -1.03 -14.65
CA ASP A 149 1.98 0.14 -14.73
C ASP A 149 3.37 -0.34 -15.17
N SER A 150 3.73 -0.05 -16.42
CA SER A 150 4.93 -0.60 -17.01
C SER A 150 6.15 0.20 -16.52
N VAL A 151 7.01 -0.45 -15.74
CA VAL A 151 8.27 0.12 -15.20
C VAL A 151 9.26 0.54 -16.31
N TYR A 152 8.91 0.33 -17.58
CA TYR A 152 9.70 0.77 -18.73
C TYR A 152 9.82 2.29 -18.82
N ASP A 153 8.79 3.05 -18.42
CA ASP A 153 8.86 4.52 -18.48
C ASP A 153 9.69 5.14 -17.34
N GLN A 154 9.69 4.52 -16.16
CA GLN A 154 10.39 5.08 -14.99
C GLN A 154 11.88 4.72 -14.93
N ASN A 155 12.31 3.63 -15.58
CA ASN A 155 13.71 3.23 -15.64
C ASN A 155 14.46 3.82 -16.86
N MET A 156 13.83 4.64 -17.72
CA MET A 156 14.51 5.34 -18.82
C MET A 156 15.47 6.44 -18.36
N PHE A 157 15.47 6.80 -17.07
CA PHE A 157 16.34 7.85 -16.51
C PHE A 157 17.61 7.35 -15.80
N GLU A 158 17.83 6.03 -15.66
CA GLU A 158 19.16 5.52 -15.30
C GLU A 158 19.90 5.08 -16.58
N PRO A 159 21.10 5.65 -16.86
CA PRO A 159 21.84 5.33 -18.07
C PRO A 159 22.12 3.84 -18.14
N VAL A 160 21.54 3.26 -19.18
CA VAL A 160 21.44 1.86 -19.49
C VAL A 160 22.82 1.22 -19.71
N GLU A 161 23.44 0.65 -18.67
CA GLU A 161 24.60 -0.25 -18.84
C GLU A 161 24.18 -1.64 -19.35
N LEU A 162 22.92 -2.06 -19.17
CA LEU A 162 22.44 -3.36 -19.65
C LEU A 162 22.30 -3.44 -21.18
N TYR A 163 22.02 -2.34 -21.88
CA TYR A 163 21.98 -2.30 -23.35
C TYR A 163 23.40 -2.39 -23.94
N ARG A 164 24.45 -1.94 -23.22
CA ARG A 164 25.83 -2.10 -23.72
C ARG A 164 26.27 -3.57 -23.76
N VAL A 165 25.72 -4.43 -22.90
CA VAL A 165 26.05 -5.85 -22.89
C VAL A 165 25.35 -6.59 -24.03
N TYR A 166 24.08 -6.30 -24.31
CA TYR A 166 23.36 -6.95 -25.41
C TYR A 166 23.79 -6.43 -26.80
N VAL A 167 24.10 -5.15 -26.95
CA VAL A 167 24.58 -4.60 -28.24
C VAL A 167 26.02 -5.04 -28.56
N ARG A 168 26.84 -5.41 -27.57
CA ARG A 168 28.18 -5.99 -27.83
C ARG A 168 28.16 -7.45 -28.27
N GLN A 169 27.06 -8.19 -28.06
CA GLN A 169 26.99 -9.62 -28.41
C GLN A 169 26.34 -9.91 -29.76
N CYS A 170 25.73 -8.91 -30.41
CA CYS A 170 25.35 -9.00 -31.82
C CYS A 170 26.33 -8.19 -32.66
N PRO A 171 27.32 -8.82 -33.34
CA PRO A 171 28.02 -8.14 -34.42
C PRO A 171 27.01 -7.90 -35.54
N VAL A 172 26.43 -6.71 -35.58
CA VAL A 172 25.79 -6.19 -36.79
C VAL A 172 26.91 -6.13 -37.82
N ARG A 173 26.90 -7.11 -38.73
CA ARG A 173 27.74 -7.13 -39.92
C ARG A 173 27.49 -5.80 -40.64
N ALA A 174 28.45 -4.89 -40.54
CA ALA A 174 28.45 -3.65 -41.29
C ALA A 174 28.42 -4.04 -42.77
N VAL A 175 27.25 -3.89 -43.40
CA VAL A 175 27.12 -3.98 -44.84
C VAL A 175 27.88 -2.79 -45.39
N HIS A 176 29.00 -3.10 -46.03
CA HIS A 176 29.90 -2.16 -46.67
C HIS A 176 29.14 -1.18 -47.56
N THR A 177 29.43 0.08 -47.30
CA THR A 177 29.27 1.22 -48.18
C THR A 177 29.86 0.93 -49.56
N GLY A 178 29.00 0.80 -50.57
CA GLY A 178 29.36 0.93 -51.98
C GLY A 178 29.04 2.34 -52.45
N GLY A 179 30.04 3.22 -52.39
CA GLY A 179 29.96 4.56 -53.00
C GLY A 179 29.91 4.46 -54.52
N VAL A 180 28.97 5.18 -55.14
CA VAL A 180 29.02 5.52 -56.56
C VAL A 180 28.79 7.02 -56.64
N GLY A 181 29.84 7.72 -57.05
CA GLY A 181 29.87 9.17 -57.22
C GLY A 181 28.98 9.64 -58.36
N ARG A 182 28.62 10.92 -58.30
CA ARG A 182 27.97 11.62 -59.40
C ARG A 182 28.46 13.06 -59.41
N ASP A 183 29.57 13.27 -60.12
CA ASP A 183 29.91 14.52 -60.77
C ASP A 183 29.48 14.40 -62.23
N GLY A 184 28.73 15.40 -62.72
CA GLY A 184 28.17 15.48 -64.08
C GLY A 184 26.87 16.24 -64.09
#